data_AF-A0A6M3IV65-F1
#
_entry.id   AF-A0A6M3IV65-F1
#
_cell.length_a   1.000
_cell.length_b   1.000
_cell.length_c   1.000
_cell.angle_alpha   90.00
_cell.angle_beta   90.00
_cell.angle_gamma   90.00
#
_symmetry.space_group_name_H-M   'P 1'
#
loop_
_entity.id
_entity.type
_entity.pdbx_description
1 polymer ?
#
loop_
_entity_poly.entity_id
_entity_poly.type
_entity_poly.pdbx_seq_one_letter_code
_entity_poly.pdbx_strand_id
1 'polypeptide(L)'
;MGDSIRYSVSVTPVEEIADENAGTHDVIAGEVGKSIGGSGIAVVTDYSGTAAAQGYKDATVNYLEVIDSADTTDVSSELTASFVFIKNTGYTYSSATVLGDALAKSVKVMIFDGVDTNTMISILDAGESIILKDDNAGIVCTGIHVRTVNTDGSANAAAGHLAAEILVVD
;
A
#
# COMPACT_ATOMS: atom_id res chain seq x y z
N MET A 1 -23.62 13.65 -10.42
CA MET A 1 -23.65 12.31 -9.79
C MET A 1 -22.42 12.25 -8.91
N GLY A 2 -22.53 11.78 -7.67
CA GLY A 2 -21.36 11.61 -6.82
C GLY A 2 -20.62 10.34 -7.24
N ASP A 3 -19.31 10.45 -7.40
CA ASP A 3 -18.46 9.32 -7.70
C ASP A 3 -18.20 8.49 -6.43
N SER A 4 -17.78 7.23 -6.58
CA SER A 4 -17.54 6.37 -5.41
C SER A 4 -16.49 5.28 -5.66
N ILE A 5 -15.77 4.91 -4.60
CA ILE A 5 -14.93 3.72 -4.54
C ILE A 5 -15.69 2.63 -3.81
N ARG A 6 -15.74 1.43 -4.40
CA ARG A 6 -16.28 0.22 -3.75
C ARG A 6 -15.12 -0.74 -3.52
N TYR A 7 -14.90 -1.11 -2.26
CA TYR A 7 -13.79 -1.97 -1.88
C TYR A 7 -14.30 -3.20 -1.11
N SER A 8 -13.54 -4.28 -1.19
CA SER A 8 -13.74 -5.52 -0.43
C SER A 8 -12.39 -6.17 -0.19
N VAL A 9 -12.09 -6.49 1.07
CA VAL A 9 -10.88 -7.18 1.52
C VAL A 9 -11.28 -8.41 2.31
N SER A 10 -10.54 -9.50 2.13
CA SER A 10 -10.70 -10.75 2.88
C SER A 10 -9.32 -11.27 3.27
N VAL A 11 -9.22 -11.75 4.49
CA VAL A 11 -8.02 -12.36 5.09
C VAL A 11 -8.45 -13.69 5.67
N THR A 12 -7.73 -14.75 5.33
CA THR A 12 -7.97 -16.08 5.88
C THR A 12 -6.76 -16.47 6.71
N PRO A 13 -6.81 -16.31 8.05
CA PRO A 13 -5.73 -16.75 8.92
C PRO A 13 -5.58 -18.26 8.83
N VAL A 14 -4.36 -18.72 8.59
CA VAL A 14 -4.03 -20.14 8.44
C VAL A 14 -2.96 -20.56 9.44
N GLU A 15 -3.08 -21.79 9.91
CA GLU A 15 -2.07 -22.53 10.66
C GLU A 15 -1.57 -23.69 9.82
N GLU A 16 -0.26 -23.94 9.83
CA GLU A 16 0.34 -25.11 9.21
C GLU A 16 0.40 -26.24 10.26
N ILE A 17 -0.24 -27.38 9.97
CA ILE A 17 -0.16 -28.60 10.79
C ILE A 17 0.64 -29.66 10.05
N ALA A 18 1.66 -30.21 10.71
CA ALA A 18 2.39 -31.37 10.21
C ALA A 18 1.73 -32.67 10.69
N ASP A 19 1.46 -33.59 9.77
CA ASP A 19 0.98 -34.94 10.09
C ASP A 19 2.11 -35.90 10.45
N GLU A 20 1.75 -37.12 10.88
CA GLU A 20 2.71 -38.16 11.26
C GLU A 20 3.59 -38.66 10.10
N ASN A 21 3.24 -38.35 8.85
CA ASN A 21 3.98 -38.70 7.64
C ASN A 21 4.80 -37.51 7.09
N ALA A 22 4.95 -36.44 7.87
CA ALA A 22 5.61 -35.19 7.47
C ALA A 22 4.93 -34.46 6.30
N GLY A 23 3.65 -34.70 6.05
CA GLY A 23 2.81 -33.85 5.22
C GLY A 23 2.42 -32.59 5.98
N THR A 24 2.50 -31.42 5.33
CA THR A 24 1.98 -30.16 5.88
C THR A 24 0.61 -29.85 5.31
N HIS A 25 -0.29 -29.35 6.15
CA HIS A 25 -1.65 -28.99 5.80
C HIS A 25 -1.98 -27.61 6.36
N ASP A 26 -2.46 -26.71 5.51
CA ASP A 26 -2.98 -25.42 5.94
C ASP A 26 -4.44 -25.58 6.39
N VAL A 27 -4.71 -25.24 7.64
CA VAL A 27 -6.06 -25.17 8.19
C VAL A 27 -6.35 -23.75 8.63
N ILE A 28 -7.64 -23.37 8.71
CA ILE A 28 -8.00 -22.07 9.29
C ILE A 28 -7.52 -22.04 10.74
N ALA A 29 -6.83 -20.96 11.11
CA ALA A 29 -6.28 -20.79 12.46
C ALA A 29 -7.39 -20.96 13.51
N GLY A 30 -7.16 -21.85 14.48
CA GLY A 30 -8.17 -22.35 15.41
C GLY A 30 -8.72 -21.25 16.32
N GLU A 31 -7.89 -20.30 16.74
CA GLU A 31 -8.33 -19.14 17.53
C GLU A 31 -9.22 -18.18 16.75
N VAL A 32 -9.10 -18.12 15.42
CA VAL A 32 -9.92 -17.24 14.57
C VAL A 32 -11.17 -17.97 14.11
N GLY A 33 -11.02 -19.21 13.64
CA GLY A 33 -12.11 -20.12 13.22
C GLY A 33 -12.89 -19.69 11.98
N LYS A 34 -12.49 -18.61 11.29
CA LYS A 34 -13.13 -18.08 10.08
C LYS A 34 -12.20 -17.13 9.33
N SER A 35 -12.50 -16.88 8.06
CA SER A 35 -11.96 -15.71 7.37
C SER A 35 -12.52 -14.42 7.99
N ILE A 36 -11.69 -13.39 8.06
CA ILE A 36 -12.06 -12.03 8.45
C ILE A 36 -12.00 -11.14 7.21
N GLY A 37 -12.79 -10.09 7.16
CA GLY A 37 -12.82 -9.22 5.99
C GLY A 37 -13.68 -8.00 6.22
N GLY A 38 -13.68 -7.11 5.24
CA GLY A 38 -14.45 -5.88 5.27
C GLY A 38 -14.74 -5.37 3.87
N SER A 39 -15.88 -4.75 3.68
CA SER A 39 -16.26 -4.10 2.43
C SER A 39 -16.93 -2.78 2.72
N GLY A 40 -16.85 -1.84 1.80
CA GLY A 40 -17.50 -0.54 1.99
C GLY A 40 -17.51 0.31 0.73
N ILE A 41 -18.02 1.53 0.93
CA ILE A 41 -18.09 2.55 -0.11
C ILE A 41 -17.42 3.81 0.46
N ALA A 42 -16.46 4.37 -0.26
CA ALA A 42 -16.04 5.74 -0.06
C ALA A 42 -16.74 6.63 -1.09
N VAL A 43 -17.50 7.61 -0.60
CA VAL A 43 -18.05 8.67 -1.46
C VAL A 43 -16.91 9.64 -1.72
N VAL A 44 -16.62 9.87 -2.99
CA VAL A 44 -15.54 10.77 -3.40
C VAL A 44 -16.16 12.00 -4.03
N THR A 45 -15.60 13.16 -3.72
CA THR A 45 -16.10 14.44 -4.23
C THR A 45 -15.72 14.63 -5.67
N ASP A 46 -14.52 14.20 -6.07
CA ASP A 46 -14.05 14.27 -7.45
C ASP A 46 -12.91 13.27 -7.77
N TYR A 47 -12.81 12.86 -9.04
CA TYR A 47 -11.63 12.21 -9.63
C TYR A 47 -10.85 13.20 -10.51
N SER A 48 -10.63 14.42 -10.02
CA SER A 48 -10.04 15.52 -10.83
C SER A 48 -8.55 15.74 -10.61
N GLY A 49 -7.89 14.88 -9.84
CA GLY A 49 -6.46 14.98 -9.61
C GLY A 49 -5.63 14.66 -10.87
N THR A 50 -4.35 15.02 -10.80
CA THR A 50 -3.39 14.58 -11.82
C THR A 50 -3.03 13.11 -11.61
N ALA A 51 -2.50 12.45 -12.64
CA ALA A 51 -2.02 11.07 -12.52
C ALA A 51 -1.01 10.91 -11.36
N ALA A 52 -0.16 11.91 -11.13
CA ALA A 52 0.79 11.94 -10.02
C ALA A 52 0.14 12.12 -8.64
N ALA A 53 -1.04 12.75 -8.56
CA ALA A 53 -1.76 12.94 -7.31
C ALA A 53 -2.57 11.70 -6.92
N GLN A 54 -3.19 11.02 -7.88
CA GLN A 54 -4.15 9.93 -7.59
C GLN A 54 -3.62 8.54 -7.94
N GLY A 55 -2.49 8.43 -8.65
CA GLY A 55 -1.95 7.16 -9.16
C GLY A 55 -2.63 6.60 -10.40
N TYR A 56 -3.69 7.25 -10.89
CA TYR A 56 -4.43 6.86 -12.08
C TYR A 56 -4.93 8.07 -12.86
N LYS A 57 -4.98 7.96 -14.18
CA LYS A 57 -5.66 8.93 -15.06
C LYS A 57 -6.08 8.26 -16.37
N ASP A 58 -7.32 8.48 -16.80
CA ASP A 58 -7.85 7.97 -18.07
C ASP A 58 -7.60 6.45 -18.26
N ALA A 59 -7.90 5.66 -17.21
CA ALA A 59 -7.66 4.21 -17.13
C ALA A 59 -6.18 3.76 -17.26
N THR A 60 -5.24 4.70 -17.18
CA THR A 60 -3.80 4.45 -17.18
C THR A 60 -3.26 4.58 -15.76
N VAL A 61 -2.54 3.55 -15.31
CA VAL A 61 -1.81 3.57 -14.03
C VAL A 61 -0.65 4.56 -14.09
N ASN A 62 -0.39 5.21 -12.97
CA ASN A 62 0.76 6.08 -12.75
C ASN A 62 1.49 5.63 -11.47
N TYR A 63 2.41 4.69 -11.65
CA TYR A 63 3.25 4.17 -10.57
C TYR A 63 3.99 5.28 -9.86
N LEU A 64 4.03 5.17 -8.54
CA LEU A 64 4.85 6.00 -7.66
C LEU A 64 6.24 5.38 -7.53
N GLU A 65 7.27 6.19 -7.72
CA GLU A 65 8.65 5.80 -7.40
C GLU A 65 8.86 5.83 -5.89
N VAL A 66 9.09 4.67 -5.28
CA VAL A 66 9.31 4.56 -3.84
C VAL A 66 10.81 4.68 -3.56
N ILE A 67 11.27 5.90 -3.33
CA ILE A 67 12.70 6.21 -3.13
C ILE A 67 13.24 5.50 -1.87
N ASP A 68 14.49 5.06 -1.89
CA ASP A 68 15.14 4.31 -0.80
C ASP A 68 15.99 5.18 0.15
N SER A 69 16.27 6.42 -0.25
CA SER A 69 17.26 7.29 0.40
C SER A 69 16.77 8.03 1.65
N ALA A 70 15.47 8.29 1.76
CA ALA A 70 14.87 8.98 2.90
C ALA A 70 13.39 8.60 3.07
N ASP A 71 12.87 8.83 4.27
CA ASP A 71 11.45 8.61 4.61
C ASP A 71 10.61 9.84 4.22
N THR A 72 10.73 10.32 2.98
CA THR A 72 10.15 11.62 2.54
C THR A 72 9.34 11.52 1.25
N THR A 73 9.14 10.33 0.71
CA THR A 73 8.33 10.17 -0.50
C THR A 73 6.87 10.13 -0.13
N ASP A 74 6.17 11.24 -0.36
CA ASP A 74 4.73 11.36 -0.16
C ASP A 74 3.98 10.39 -1.07
N VAL A 75 2.93 9.77 -0.54
CA VAL A 75 2.04 8.92 -1.34
C VAL A 75 1.26 9.73 -2.38
N SER A 76 0.98 11.01 -2.10
CA SER A 76 0.20 11.88 -2.98
C SER A 76 0.49 13.34 -2.68
N SER A 77 0.30 14.20 -3.67
CA SER A 77 0.32 15.66 -3.53
C SER A 77 -0.99 16.26 -3.01
N GLU A 78 -2.06 15.47 -2.88
CA GLU A 78 -3.32 15.95 -2.29
C GLU A 78 -3.11 16.35 -0.81
N LEU A 79 -3.88 17.32 -0.32
CA LEU A 79 -3.79 17.71 1.10
C LEU A 79 -4.53 16.72 2.00
N THR A 80 -5.67 16.22 1.52
CA THR A 80 -6.56 15.33 2.25
C THR A 80 -7.09 14.24 1.33
N ALA A 81 -7.42 13.07 1.89
CA ALA A 81 -8.11 12.00 1.19
C ALA A 81 -9.22 11.36 2.05
N SER A 82 -10.26 10.89 1.37
CA SER A 82 -11.27 9.98 1.93
C SER A 82 -10.87 8.51 1.77
N PHE A 83 -10.00 8.21 0.79
CA PHE A 83 -9.54 6.85 0.50
C PHE A 83 -8.10 6.83 -0.02
N VAL A 84 -7.29 5.93 0.55
CA VAL A 84 -5.92 5.65 0.11
C VAL A 84 -5.73 4.15 -0.04
N PHE A 85 -5.25 3.73 -1.20
CA PHE A 85 -4.76 2.39 -1.46
C PHE A 85 -3.30 2.47 -1.88
N ILE A 86 -2.46 1.61 -1.30
CA ILE A 86 -1.05 1.49 -1.62
C ILE A 86 -0.74 0.01 -1.79
N LYS A 87 -0.11 -0.35 -2.90
CA LYS A 87 0.33 -1.71 -3.20
C LYS A 87 1.79 -1.70 -3.63
N ASN A 88 2.58 -2.58 -3.02
CA ASN A 88 3.91 -2.89 -3.51
C ASN A 88 3.78 -3.77 -4.76
N THR A 89 4.28 -3.31 -5.90
CA THR A 89 4.22 -4.09 -7.15
C THR A 89 5.19 -5.26 -7.15
N GLY A 90 6.28 -5.19 -6.37
CA GLY A 90 7.39 -6.15 -6.40
C GLY A 90 8.41 -5.91 -7.51
N TYR A 91 8.29 -4.83 -8.28
CA TYR A 91 9.18 -4.49 -9.40
C TYR A 91 9.83 -3.13 -9.19
N THR A 92 11.01 -2.93 -9.79
CA THR A 92 11.67 -1.62 -9.80
C THR A 92 10.85 -0.60 -10.59
N TYR A 93 10.84 0.64 -10.14
CA TYR A 93 10.28 1.75 -10.91
C TYR A 93 11.15 2.05 -12.14
N SER A 94 10.58 1.90 -13.34
CA SER A 94 11.24 2.30 -14.59
C SER A 94 10.65 3.61 -15.13
N SER A 95 9.33 3.77 -15.06
CA SER A 95 8.64 5.03 -15.31
C SER A 95 7.24 4.97 -14.70
N ALA A 96 6.53 6.11 -14.71
CA ALA A 96 5.15 6.22 -14.27
C ALA A 96 4.22 5.15 -14.86
N THR A 97 4.51 4.60 -16.05
CA THR A 97 3.62 3.62 -16.69
C THR A 97 4.30 2.27 -16.95
N VAL A 98 5.54 2.09 -16.50
CA VAL A 98 6.35 0.90 -16.81
C VAL A 98 7.05 0.38 -15.56
N LEU A 99 6.81 -0.90 -15.27
CA LEU A 99 7.57 -1.67 -14.29
C LEU A 99 8.87 -2.18 -14.91
N GLY A 100 9.94 -2.17 -14.14
CA GLY A 100 11.21 -2.79 -14.49
C GLY A 100 11.31 -4.23 -14.01
N ASP A 101 12.50 -4.62 -13.54
CA ASP A 101 12.78 -5.97 -13.08
C ASP A 101 12.22 -6.24 -11.68
N ALA A 102 11.99 -7.51 -11.35
CA ALA A 102 11.56 -7.90 -10.02
C ALA A 102 12.63 -7.51 -8.97
N LEU A 103 12.21 -6.92 -7.87
CA LEU A 103 13.08 -6.48 -6.79
C LEU A 103 12.60 -7.06 -5.46
N ALA A 104 13.42 -7.90 -4.84
CA ALA A 104 13.15 -8.54 -3.55
C ALA A 104 13.35 -7.55 -2.39
N LYS A 105 12.43 -6.60 -2.27
CA LYS A 105 12.39 -5.54 -1.27
C LYS A 105 10.94 -5.27 -0.87
N SER A 106 10.77 -4.48 0.18
CA SER A 106 9.45 -4.17 0.72
C SER A 106 9.21 -2.66 0.72
N VAL A 107 7.93 -2.26 0.69
CA VAL A 107 7.52 -0.87 0.84
C VAL A 107 7.15 -0.63 2.29
N LYS A 108 7.93 0.20 2.98
CA LYS A 108 7.60 0.71 4.31
C LYS A 108 6.63 1.87 4.17
N VAL A 109 5.44 1.74 4.74
CA VAL A 109 4.42 2.80 4.80
C VAL A 109 4.46 3.44 6.19
N MET A 110 4.50 4.77 6.23
CA MET A 110 4.75 5.54 7.44
C MET A 110 3.83 6.75 7.55
N ILE A 111 3.53 7.17 8.78
CA ILE A 111 2.96 8.48 9.07
C ILE A 111 4.05 9.40 9.59
N PHE A 112 4.11 10.61 9.05
CA PHE A 112 4.84 11.74 9.59
C PHE A 112 3.90 12.61 10.42
N ASP A 113 4.23 12.75 11.70
CA ASP A 113 3.43 13.54 12.66
C ASP A 113 3.92 14.99 12.81
N GLY A 114 4.88 15.42 11.98
CA GLY A 114 5.48 16.76 12.04
C GLY A 114 6.66 16.90 12.99
N VAL A 115 7.10 15.84 13.69
CA VAL A 115 8.19 15.91 14.68
C VAL A 115 9.27 14.86 14.39
N ASP A 116 9.96 14.91 13.25
CA ASP A 116 11.12 14.08 12.85
C ASP A 116 11.01 12.54 13.07
N THR A 117 9.86 12.04 13.53
CA THR A 117 9.63 10.64 13.87
C THR A 117 8.57 10.09 12.95
N ASN A 118 9.00 9.24 12.03
CA ASN A 118 8.10 8.48 11.19
C ASN A 118 7.59 7.26 11.95
N THR A 119 6.29 7.22 12.19
CA THR A 119 5.64 6.04 12.75
C THR A 119 5.33 5.07 11.62
N MET A 120 5.89 3.87 11.69
CA MET A 120 5.61 2.82 10.71
C MET A 120 4.18 2.31 10.89
N ILE A 121 3.41 2.30 9.80
CA ILE A 121 2.08 1.68 9.76
C ILE A 121 2.21 0.22 9.34
N SER A 122 2.99 -0.03 8.29
CA SER A 122 3.07 -1.34 7.64
C SER A 122 4.36 -1.48 6.83
N ILE A 123 4.78 -2.73 6.62
CA ILE A 123 5.77 -3.13 5.63
C ILE A 123 5.02 -4.04 4.66
N LEU A 124 5.07 -3.72 3.37
CA LEU A 124 4.39 -4.44 2.31
C LEU A 124 5.43 -5.18 1.47
N ASP A 125 5.41 -6.51 1.51
CA ASP A 125 6.16 -7.35 0.59
C ASP A 125 5.57 -7.31 -0.83
N ALA A 126 6.24 -7.93 -1.79
CA ALA A 126 5.82 -7.92 -3.19
C ALA A 126 4.38 -8.45 -3.35
N GLY A 127 3.50 -7.62 -3.90
CA GLY A 127 2.08 -7.93 -4.12
C GLY A 127 1.17 -7.58 -2.95
N GLU A 128 1.71 -7.23 -1.79
CA GLU A 128 0.92 -6.82 -0.62
C GLU A 128 0.42 -5.38 -0.74
N SER A 129 -0.69 -5.10 -0.06
CA SER A 129 -1.35 -3.81 -0.11
C SER A 129 -1.97 -3.41 1.22
N ILE A 130 -2.09 -2.11 1.44
CA ILE A 130 -2.86 -1.50 2.53
C ILE A 130 -3.97 -0.61 1.97
N ILE A 131 -5.11 -0.62 2.64
CA ILE A 131 -6.24 0.29 2.38
C ILE A 131 -6.48 1.11 3.64
N LEU A 132 -6.51 2.43 3.49
CA LEU A 132 -6.88 3.39 4.53
C LEU A 132 -8.14 4.12 4.05
N LYS A 133 -9.12 4.24 4.94
CA LYS A 133 -10.35 4.96 4.67
C LYS A 133 -10.73 5.81 5.87
N ASP A 134 -11.15 7.04 5.59
CA ASP A 134 -11.82 7.90 6.54
C ASP A 134 -13.12 8.41 5.93
N ASP A 135 -14.18 8.45 6.73
CA ASP A 135 -15.48 8.98 6.31
C ASP A 135 -15.56 10.51 6.42
N ASN A 136 -14.56 11.16 7.04
CA ASN A 136 -14.49 12.61 7.19
C ASN A 136 -13.43 13.30 6.31
N ALA A 137 -12.83 12.57 5.36
CA ALA A 137 -11.71 13.07 4.54
C ALA A 137 -10.55 13.64 5.37
N GLY A 138 -10.28 13.05 6.54
CA GLY A 138 -9.24 13.49 7.47
C GLY A 138 -7.90 12.81 7.26
N ILE A 139 -7.73 11.96 6.23
CA ILE A 139 -6.41 11.39 5.91
C ILE A 139 -5.54 12.49 5.34
N VAL A 140 -4.50 12.90 6.05
CA VAL A 140 -3.53 13.89 5.57
C VAL A 140 -2.50 13.19 4.69
N CYS A 141 -2.65 13.28 3.37
CA CYS A 141 -1.82 12.53 2.42
C CYS A 141 -0.34 12.94 2.44
N THR A 142 -0.05 14.23 2.67
CA THR A 142 1.31 14.72 2.90
C THR A 142 1.95 14.20 4.19
N GLY A 143 1.14 13.62 5.08
CA GLY A 143 1.61 12.93 6.27
C GLY A 143 1.82 11.43 6.04
N ILE A 144 1.53 10.87 4.86
CA ILE A 144 1.78 9.46 4.55
C ILE A 144 2.97 9.35 3.60
N HIS A 145 4.05 8.75 4.09
CA HIS A 145 5.25 8.51 3.30
C HIS A 145 5.46 7.02 3.02
N VAL A 146 6.14 6.75 1.93
CA VAL A 146 6.58 5.42 1.52
C VAL A 146 8.08 5.39 1.33
N ARG A 147 8.70 4.24 1.57
CA ARG A 147 10.13 4.02 1.33
C ARG A 147 10.44 2.58 0.93
N THR A 148 11.39 2.39 0.03
CA THR A 148 11.92 1.07 -0.29
C THR A 148 12.90 0.64 0.81
N VAL A 149 12.65 -0.52 1.41
CA VAL A 149 13.43 -1.08 2.51
C VAL A 149 13.76 -2.56 2.25
N ASN A 150 14.66 -3.12 3.05
CA ASN A 150 14.84 -4.57 3.09
C ASN A 150 13.56 -5.24 3.65
N THR A 151 13.42 -6.55 3.42
CA THR A 151 12.24 -7.32 3.87
C THR A 151 12.08 -7.37 5.39
N ASP A 152 13.13 -7.07 6.15
CA ASP A 152 13.09 -6.92 7.61
C ASP A 152 12.74 -5.49 8.07
N GLY A 153 12.45 -4.58 7.13
CA GLY A 153 12.16 -3.17 7.39
C GLY A 153 13.39 -2.28 7.59
N SER A 154 14.60 -2.85 7.56
CA SER A 154 15.83 -2.07 7.68
C SER A 154 16.12 -1.24 6.43
N ALA A 155 16.89 -0.16 6.60
CA ALA A 155 17.25 0.73 5.48
C ALA A 155 17.93 -0.05 4.35
N ASN A 156 17.45 0.15 3.12
CA ASN A 156 18.09 -0.40 1.95
C ASN A 156 19.38 0.38 1.63
N ALA A 157 20.49 -0.33 1.47
CA ALA A 157 21.79 0.26 1.15
C ALA A 157 22.17 0.11 -0.35
N ALA A 158 21.33 -0.56 -1.15
CA ALA A 158 21.59 -0.86 -2.56
C ALA A 158 20.61 -0.12 -3.47
N ALA A 159 21.11 0.47 -4.57
CA ALA A 159 20.30 1.25 -5.50
C ALA A 159 19.19 0.40 -6.13
N GLY A 160 17.94 0.76 -5.84
CA GLY A 160 16.76 0.17 -6.45
C GLY A 160 15.49 0.68 -5.77
N HIS A 161 14.70 1.46 -6.50
CA HIS A 161 13.41 1.98 -6.03
C HIS A 161 12.30 1.05 -6.49
N LEU A 162 11.46 0.59 -5.57
CA LEU A 162 10.24 -0.12 -5.95
C LEU A 162 9.25 0.83 -6.63
N ALA A 163 8.44 0.29 -7.52
CA ALA A 163 7.22 0.94 -7.96
C ALA A 163 6.08 0.58 -7.00
N ALA A 164 5.33 1.57 -6.54
CA ALA A 164 4.06 1.37 -5.87
C ALA A 164 2.90 1.72 -6.81
N GLU A 165 1.86 0.90 -6.78
CA GLU A 165 0.57 1.24 -7.34
C GLU A 165 -0.24 1.92 -6.23
N ILE A 166 -0.78 3.10 -6.51
CA ILE A 166 -1.54 3.87 -5.53
C ILE A 166 -2.90 4.27 -6.11
N LEU A 167 -3.88 4.44 -5.22
CA LEU A 167 -5.10 5.16 -5.52
C LEU A 167 -5.40 6.09 -4.35
N VAL A 168 -5.33 7.40 -4.59
CA VAL A 168 -5.62 8.43 -3.58
C VAL A 168 -6.73 9.32 -4.09
N VAL A 169 -7.81 9.46 -3.31
CA VAL A 169 -8.98 10.25 -3.71
C VAL A 169 -9.51 11.07 -2.52
N ASP A 170 -9.93 12.30 -2.82
CA ASP A 170 -10.52 13.24 -1.85
C ASP A 170 -11.89 12.81 -1.32
#